data_AF-A0A7J7JLF4-F1
#
_entry.id   AF-A0A7J7JLF4-F1
#
_cell.length_a   1.000
_cell.length_b   1.000
_cell.length_c   1.000
_cell.angle_alpha   90.00
_cell.angle_beta   90.00
_cell.angle_gamma   90.00
#
_symmetry.space_group_name_H-M   'P 1'
#
loop_
_entity.id
_entity.type
_entity.pdbx_description
1 polymer ?
#
loop_
_entity_poly.entity_id
_entity_poly.type
_entity_poly.pdbx_seq_one_letter_code
_entity_poly.pdbx_strand_id
1 'polypeptide(L)' 'MKRLTCSYMSCLRRSDLDNSACRELSKAYLKCRMENNLMTKEEWKNLGYNDDTKTAATESSEKTDSTASSKS' A
#
# COMPACT_ATOMS: atom_id res chain seq x y z
N MET A 1 -11.63 -11.24 13.06
CA MET A 1 -10.71 -10.26 12.44
C MET A 1 -9.55 -10.89 11.64
N LYS A 2 -9.68 -12.09 11.05
CA LYS A 2 -8.56 -12.74 10.30
C LYS A 2 -8.65 -12.61 8.77
N ARG A 3 -9.79 -12.19 8.22
CA ARG A 3 -10.03 -12.27 6.77
C ARG A 3 -9.30 -11.18 5.97
N LEU A 4 -9.31 -9.91 6.41
CA LEU A 4 -8.70 -8.80 5.67
C LEU A 4 -7.18 -8.92 5.52
N THR A 5 -6.46 -9.22 6.60
CA THR A 5 -5.01 -9.44 6.55
C THR A 5 -4.65 -10.63 5.65
N CYS A 6 -5.38 -11.74 5.75
CA CYS A 6 -5.17 -12.90 4.88
C CYS A 6 -5.45 -12.56 3.42
N SER A 7 -6.53 -11.83 3.12
CA SER A 7 -6.85 -11.40 1.75
C SER A 7 -5.79 -10.45 1.18
N TYR A 8 -5.34 -9.46 1.96
CA TYR A 8 -4.27 -8.55 1.55
C TYR A 8 -2.95 -9.30 1.30
N MET A 9 -2.52 -10.15 2.22
CA MET A 9 -1.30 -10.97 2.07
C MET A 9 -1.40 -11.96 0.90
N SER A 10 -2.60 -12.50 0.64
CA SER A 10 -2.83 -13.38 -0.52
C SER A 10 -2.89 -12.62 -1.84
N CYS A 11 -3.27 -11.35 -1.81
CA CYS A 11 -3.18 -10.48 -2.97
C CYS A 11 -1.71 -10.20 -3.29
N LEU A 12 -0.92 -9.74 -2.32
CA LEU A 12 0.51 -9.46 -2.51
C LEU A 12 1.28 -10.65 -3.08
N ARG A 13 1.01 -11.87 -2.58
CA ARG A 13 1.65 -13.07 -3.11
C ARG A 13 1.26 -13.41 -4.55
N ARG A 14 0.10 -12.97 -5.02
CA ARG A 14 -0.38 -13.21 -6.39
C ARG A 14 0.01 -12.07 -7.34
N SER A 15 0.35 -10.90 -6.83
CA SER A 15 0.74 -9.72 -7.60
C SER A 15 2.24 -9.43 -7.53
N ASP A 16 3.08 -10.44 -7.24
CA ASP A 16 4.54 -10.28 -7.13
C ASP A 16 4.96 -9.16 -6.17
N LEU A 17 4.27 -9.07 -5.02
CA LEU A 17 4.45 -8.05 -3.98
C LEU A 17 4.12 -6.62 -4.43
N ASP A 18 3.47 -6.44 -5.58
CA ASP A 18 2.94 -5.16 -6.01
C ASP A 18 1.79 -4.73 -5.09
N ASN A 19 2.01 -3.62 -4.38
CA ASN A 19 1.03 -3.02 -3.48
C ASN A 19 -0.07 -2.27 -4.24
N SER A 20 0.22 -1.78 -5.44
CA SER A 20 -0.74 -1.03 -6.25
C SER A 20 -1.89 -1.92 -6.72
N ALA A 21 -1.59 -3.16 -7.13
CA ALA A 21 -2.59 -4.18 -7.43
C ALA A 21 -3.51 -4.53 -6.24
N CYS A 22 -3.05 -4.30 -5.02
CA CYS A 22 -3.76 -4.64 -3.78
C CYS A 22 -4.27 -3.41 -3.02
N ARG A 23 -4.31 -2.23 -3.67
CA ARG A 23 -4.55 -0.94 -3.02
C ARG A 23 -5.89 -0.84 -2.27
N GLU A 24 -6.94 -1.45 -2.81
CA GLU A 24 -8.25 -1.52 -2.13
C GLU A 24 -8.19 -2.38 -0.86
N LEU A 25 -7.48 -3.51 -0.93
CA LEU A 25 -7.30 -4.41 0.22
C LEU A 25 -6.40 -3.77 1.29
N SER A 26 -5.38 -3.02 0.89
CA SER A 26 -4.53 -2.27 1.82
C SER A 26 -5.30 -1.13 2.48
N LYS A 27 -6.15 -0.38 1.76
CA LYS A 27 -7.03 0.66 2.34
C LYS A 27 -7.94 0.05 3.41
N ALA A 28 -8.61 -1.06 3.09
CA ALA A 28 -9.49 -1.75 4.03
C ALA A 28 -8.74 -2.33 5.24
N TYR A 29 -7.53 -2.85 5.04
CA TYR A 29 -6.67 -3.34 6.11
C TYR A 29 -6.22 -2.22 7.05
N LEU A 30 -5.75 -1.09 6.52
CA LEU A 30 -5.35 0.08 7.30
C LEU A 30 -6.52 0.65 8.09
N LYS A 31 -7.71 0.73 7.49
CA LYS A 31 -8.93 1.18 8.17
C LYS A 31 -9.23 0.33 9.39
N CYS A 32 -9.21 -0.99 9.23
CA CYS A 32 -9.41 -1.93 10.33
C CYS A 32 -8.41 -1.71 11.47
N ARG A 33 -7.12 -1.49 11.15
CA ARG A 33 -6.10 -1.22 12.16
C ARG A 33 -6.35 0.09 12.92
N MET A 34 -6.72 1.15 12.22
CA MET A 34 -7.05 2.45 12.82
C MET A 34 -8.30 2.37 13.71
N GLU A 35 -9.33 1.63 13.30
CA GLU A 35 -10.56 1.43 14.09
C GLU A 35 -10.32 0.60 15.36
N ASN A 36 -9.38 -0.35 15.31
CA ASN A 36 -9.01 -1.19 16.44
C ASN A 36 -7.88 -0.59 17.30
N ASN A 37 -7.49 0.66 17.06
CA ASN A 37 -6.39 1.33 17.75
C ASN A 37 -5.05 0.55 17.68
N LEU A 38 -4.85 -0.22 16.60
CA LEU A 38 -3.60 -0.95 16.28
C LEU A 38 -2.65 -0.12 15.40
N MET A 39 -3.04 1.12 15.09
CA MET A 39 -2.30 2.11 14.33
C MET A 39 -2.85 3.50 14.66
N THR A 40 -1.99 4.52 14.64
CA THR A 40 -2.39 5.92 14.73
C THR A 40 -3.37 6.24 13.60
N LYS A 41 -4.43 6.99 13.93
CA LYS A 41 -5.39 7.46 12.93
C LYS A 41 -4.73 8.54 12.09
N GLU A 42 -4.66 8.31 10.78
CA GLU A 42 -4.08 9.22 9.80
C GLU A 42 -5.11 9.50 8.70
N GLU A 43 -4.97 10.67 8.07
CA GLU A 43 -5.80 10.99 6.91
C GLU A 43 -5.38 10.18 5.68
N TRP A 44 -6.36 9.74 4.89
CA TRP A 44 -6.13 8.90 3.71
C TRP A 44 -5.16 9.54 2.69
N LYS A 45 -5.24 10.85 2.49
CA LYS A 45 -4.34 11.62 1.63
C LYS A 45 -2.86 11.50 2.05
N ASN A 46 -2.58 11.47 3.36
CA ASN A 46 -1.22 11.33 3.90
C ASN A 46 -0.68 9.90 3.70
N LEU A 47 -1.59 8.93 3.63
CA LEU A 47 -1.29 7.53 3.34
C LEU A 47 -1.27 7.24 1.83
N GLY A 48 -1.33 8.28 0.99
CA GLY A 48 -1.31 8.16 -0.46
C GLY A 48 -2.63 7.65 -1.06
N TYR A 49 -3.75 7.73 -0.34
CA TYR A 49 -5.09 7.47 -0.87
C TYR A 49 -5.80 8.80 -1.11
N ASN A 50 -5.57 9.39 -2.28
CA ASN A 50 -6.31 10.57 -2.72
C ASN A 50 -7.64 10.09 -3.34
N ASP A 51 -8.75 10.69 -2.90
CA ASP A 51 -10.10 10.41 -3.41
C ASP A 51 -10.36 11.10 -4.76
N ASP A 52 -9.38 11.10 -5.65
CA ASP A 52 -9.58 11.50 -7.05
C ASP A 52 -10.29 10.34 -7.75
N THR A 53 -11.61 10.40 -7.68
CA THR A 53 -12.52 9.44 -8.29
C THR A 53 -12.16 9.16 -9.74
N LYS A 54 -11.75 7.91 -10.00
CA LYS A 54 -11.93 7.19 -11.26
C LYS A 54 -11.30 7.86 -12.50
N THR A 55 -10.08 7.45 -12.86
CA THR A 55 -9.70 6.98 -14.21
C THR A 55 -8.26 6.46 -14.20
N ALA A 56 -8.09 5.28 -14.78
CA ALA A 56 -6.85 4.71 -15.33
C ALA A 56 -5.68 4.42 -14.38
N ALA A 57 -5.25 3.15 -14.43
CA ALA A 57 -3.86 2.79 -14.29
C ALA A 57 -3.00 3.66 -15.22
N THR A 58 -2.29 4.66 -14.70
CA THR A 58 -1.07 5.21 -15.31
C THR A 58 -0.26 5.91 -14.21
N GLU A 59 0.80 5.22 -13.79
CA GLU A 59 2.15 5.72 -13.48
C GLU A 59 2.35 7.12 -12.86
N SER A 60 2.88 7.14 -11.63
CA SER A 60 4.17 7.74 -11.24
C SER A 60 4.32 7.60 -9.71
N SER A 61 5.48 7.36 -9.09
CA SER A 61 6.85 7.50 -9.55
C SER A 61 7.78 6.64 -8.70
N GLU A 62 8.83 6.16 -9.37
CA GLU A 62 10.11 5.71 -8.83
C GLU A 62 10.58 6.47 -7.58
N LYS A 63 11.21 5.71 -6.67
CA LYS A 63 12.40 6.19 -5.99
C LYS A 63 13.54 5.23 -6.31
N THR A 64 14.18 5.46 -7.45
CA THR A 64 15.56 5.08 -7.69
C THR A 64 16.45 5.97 -6.81
N ASP A 65 17.26 5.35 -5.95
CA ASP A 65 18.60 5.86 -5.63
C ASP A 65 19.52 4.66 -5.41
N SER A 66 20.39 4.46 -6.39
CA SER A 66 21.55 3.56 -6.33
C SER A 66 22.73 4.40 -5.88
N THR A 67 23.42 4.04 -4.77
CA THR A 67 24.88 4.19 -4.71
C THR A 67 25.49 3.42 -3.53
N ALA A 68 26.14 2.30 -3.82
CA ALA A 68 27.24 1.78 -3.01
C ALA A 68 28.43 1.59 -3.95
N SER A 69 29.29 2.61 -4.02
CA SER A 69 30.58 2.55 -4.71
C SER A 69 31.52 1.60 -4.00
N SER A 70 32.01 0.60 -4.75
CA SER A 70 33.25 -0.11 -4.47
C SER A 70 34.43 0.87 -4.41
N LYS A 71 35.36 0.66 -3.48
CA LYS A 71 36.72 1.19 -3.59
C LYS A 71 37.71 0.07 -3.32
N SER A 72 38.39 -0.33 -4.40
CA SER A 72 39.68 -1.04 -4.40
C SER A 72 40.81 -0.03 -4.30
#